data_AF-A0A7L4RC97-F1
#
_entry.id   AF-A0A7L4RC97-F1
#
_cell.length_a   1.000
_cell.length_b   1.000
_cell.length_c   1.000
_cell.angle_alpha   90.00
_cell.angle_beta   90.00
_cell.angle_gamma   90.00
#
_symmetry.space_group_name_H-M   'P 1'
#
loop_
_entity.id
_entity.type
_entity.pdbx_description
1 polymer ?
#
loop_
_entity_poly.entity_id
_entity_poly.type
_entity_poly.pdbx_seq_one_letter_code
_entity_poly.pdbx_strand_id
1 'polypeptide(L)'
;MNQKIELLLLAAAVALSLWTHSLVLKEFYMPTYGNTGIHAAPIREFVETGVYSKEDHFSYGGGIPSTYVPFYRMGVAAFVMLTSVSVEASSRLWVMIVGALLPLGFYLLGKKVFGTEAGLFAAFFSAIPADLLVYTVRPLPQALAMALIPIALYLVLERKWLASIALTFFAIMTHQEAALYLVAVQFGLAAFVLIERIWLFVSKKNESQATVERKEIAMLAFVCWAVGVASYFGWHFLVTGGTDLLSMNQFVLHEGTAVGFNDVFGQLGTLLPWLAAAGAVVLAARAAKGWPNAGELLAASAVISGIILVKNDLIGLNVLMQRFIAFLDQGIVLLAAIGAAWILLHLNQESLSAATAALRKVFLRN
;
A
#
# COMPACT_ATOMS: atom_id res chain seq x y z
N MET A 1 22.52 -0.39 12.75
CA MET A 1 22.70 1.04 12.44
C MET A 1 22.49 1.91 13.69
N ASN A 2 23.15 3.07 13.79
CA ASN A 2 22.93 4.04 14.89
C ASN A 2 21.54 4.69 14.76
N GLN A 3 20.77 4.78 15.86
CA GLN A 3 19.43 5.37 15.88
C GLN A 3 19.39 6.81 15.35
N LYS A 4 20.44 7.62 15.58
CA LYS A 4 20.52 8.98 15.05
C LYS A 4 20.60 9.00 13.53
N ILE A 5 21.35 8.06 12.94
CA ILE A 5 21.48 7.93 11.48
C ILE A 5 20.16 7.41 10.89
N GLU A 6 19.54 6.43 11.53
CA GLU A 6 18.21 5.92 11.16
C GLU A 6 17.17 7.05 11.07
N LEU A 7 17.06 7.85 12.14
CA LEU A 7 16.13 8.98 12.20
C LEU A 7 16.43 10.03 11.14
N LEU A 8 17.70 10.35 10.91
CA LEU A 8 18.10 11.33 9.90
C LEU A 8 17.76 10.87 8.48
N LEU A 9 18.00 9.59 8.16
CA LEU A 9 17.67 9.02 6.85
C LEU A 9 16.15 8.91 6.65
N LEU A 10 15.40 8.54 7.69
CA LEU A 10 13.95 8.52 7.64
C LEU A 10 13.38 9.94 7.46
N ALA A 11 13.91 10.92 8.19
CA ALA A 11 13.53 12.32 8.03
C ALA A 11 13.83 12.83 6.60
N ALA A 12 14.95 12.42 6.01
CA ALA A 12 15.27 12.73 4.62
C ALA A 12 14.28 12.09 3.62
N ALA A 13 13.89 10.83 3.82
CA ALA A 13 12.87 10.17 3.00
C ALA A 13 11.49 10.86 3.10
N VAL A 14 11.09 11.23 4.32
CA VAL A 14 9.86 12.00 4.56
C VAL A 14 9.93 13.38 3.92
N ALA A 15 11.06 14.09 4.07
CA ALA A 15 11.26 15.41 3.46
C ALA A 15 11.23 15.34 1.92
N LEU A 16 11.83 14.31 1.33
CA LEU A 16 11.77 14.06 -0.11
C LEU A 16 10.33 13.85 -0.58
N SER A 17 9.57 13.01 0.11
CA SER A 17 8.16 12.77 -0.20
C SER A 17 7.31 14.04 -0.04
N LEU A 18 7.51 14.82 1.03
CA LEU A 18 6.83 16.10 1.22
C LEU A 18 7.19 17.11 0.13
N TRP A 19 8.45 17.12 -0.32
CA TRP A 19 8.90 17.99 -1.40
C TRP A 19 8.21 17.65 -2.72
N THR A 20 8.12 16.36 -3.09
CA THR A 20 7.40 15.95 -4.31
C THR A 20 5.90 16.24 -4.22
N HIS A 21 5.29 16.04 -3.04
CA HIS A 21 3.87 16.32 -2.82
C HIS A 21 3.57 17.82 -2.72
N SER A 22 4.56 18.67 -2.42
CA SER A 22 4.40 20.13 -2.36
C SER A 22 4.00 20.76 -3.70
N LEU A 23 4.16 20.03 -4.81
CA LEU A 23 3.63 20.42 -6.12
C LEU A 23 2.14 20.75 -6.05
N VAL A 24 1.36 20.06 -5.22
CA VAL A 24 -0.08 20.34 -5.06
C VAL A 24 -0.35 21.74 -4.49
N LEU A 25 0.58 22.28 -3.70
CA LEU A 25 0.46 23.60 -3.11
C LEU A 25 0.87 24.71 -4.09
N LYS A 26 1.75 24.40 -5.03
CA LYS A 26 2.32 25.35 -5.99
C LYS A 26 1.51 25.44 -7.29
N GLU A 27 1.11 24.29 -7.83
CA GLU A 27 0.59 24.17 -9.19
C GLU A 27 -0.94 24.10 -9.25
N PHE A 28 -1.60 23.72 -8.15
CA PHE A 28 -3.03 23.39 -8.16
C PHE A 28 -3.84 24.28 -7.23
N TYR A 29 -4.43 25.34 -7.79
CA TYR A 29 -5.31 26.29 -7.08
C TYR A 29 -6.78 25.82 -6.99
N MET A 30 -7.18 24.89 -7.84
CA MET A 30 -8.50 24.22 -7.81
C MET A 30 -8.27 22.71 -7.83
N PRO A 31 -9.25 21.87 -7.42
CA PRO A 31 -9.17 20.43 -7.60
C PRO A 31 -8.85 20.12 -9.07
N THR A 32 -7.63 19.66 -9.33
CA THR A 32 -7.21 19.28 -10.68
C THR A 32 -7.66 17.86 -10.97
N TYR A 33 -7.94 17.56 -12.24
CA TYR A 33 -8.50 16.30 -12.74
C TYR A 33 -10.01 16.12 -12.48
N GLY A 34 -10.75 15.68 -13.51
CA GLY A 34 -12.22 15.54 -13.45
C GLY A 34 -12.71 14.67 -12.30
N ASN A 35 -11.94 13.64 -11.94
CA ASN A 35 -12.23 12.71 -10.85
C ASN A 35 -12.10 13.33 -9.45
N THR A 36 -11.55 14.54 -9.31
CA THR A 36 -11.35 15.19 -8.01
C THR A 36 -12.51 16.13 -7.68
N GLY A 37 -13.12 16.75 -8.71
CA GLY A 37 -14.33 17.56 -8.55
C GLY A 37 -15.52 16.78 -7.99
N ILE A 38 -15.65 15.50 -8.35
CA ILE A 38 -16.70 14.60 -7.85
C ILE A 38 -16.64 14.38 -6.33
N HIS A 39 -15.49 14.62 -5.71
CA HIS A 39 -15.32 14.52 -4.27
C HIS A 39 -15.51 15.87 -3.58
N ALA A 40 -15.11 16.96 -4.22
CA ALA A 40 -15.23 18.30 -3.66
C ALA A 40 -16.69 18.72 -3.43
N ALA A 41 -17.61 18.39 -4.35
CA ALA A 41 -19.00 18.80 -4.24
C ALA A 41 -19.73 18.15 -3.03
N PRO A 42 -19.69 16.82 -2.82
CA PRO A 42 -20.24 16.20 -1.61
C PRO A 42 -19.58 16.66 -0.31
N ILE A 43 -18.29 17.01 -0.34
CA ILE A 43 -17.59 17.56 0.83
C ILE A 43 -18.16 18.94 1.18
N ARG A 44 -18.33 19.82 0.19
CA ARG A 44 -18.90 21.16 0.39
C ARG A 44 -20.33 21.08 0.91
N GLU A 45 -21.18 20.26 0.28
CA GLU A 45 -22.55 20.05 0.74
C GLU A 45 -22.57 19.58 2.21
N PHE A 46 -21.72 18.63 2.58
CA PHE A 46 -21.67 18.16 3.96
C PHE A 46 -21.19 19.26 4.92
N VAL A 47 -20.21 20.08 4.53
CA VAL A 47 -19.74 21.24 5.30
C VAL A 47 -20.85 22.27 5.50
N GLU A 48 -21.65 22.56 4.47
CA GLU A 48 -22.69 23.58 4.49
C GLU A 48 -23.96 23.14 5.21
N THR A 49 -24.35 21.88 5.05
CA THR A 49 -25.65 21.36 5.54
C THR A 49 -25.54 20.53 6.82
N GLY A 50 -24.35 20.02 7.14
CA GLY A 50 -24.16 19.03 8.20
C GLY A 50 -24.74 17.65 7.88
N VAL A 51 -25.22 17.41 6.65
CA VAL A 51 -25.80 16.14 6.20
C VAL A 51 -24.94 15.52 5.12
N TYR A 52 -24.52 14.26 5.30
CA TYR A 52 -23.84 13.51 4.25
C TYR A 52 -24.91 12.91 3.32
N SER A 53 -25.15 13.58 2.19
CA SER A 53 -26.18 13.17 1.24
C SER A 53 -25.93 11.77 0.70
N LYS A 54 -26.98 10.94 0.76
CA LYS A 54 -27.03 9.61 0.13
C LYS A 54 -27.63 9.67 -1.27
N GLU A 55 -28.16 10.82 -1.66
CA GLU A 55 -28.87 11.03 -2.90
C GLU A 55 -27.90 11.31 -4.05
N ASP A 56 -28.36 11.02 -5.26
CA ASP A 56 -27.55 10.89 -6.48
C ASP A 56 -27.19 12.23 -7.14
N HIS A 57 -26.74 13.22 -6.36
CA HIS A 57 -26.55 14.59 -6.85
C HIS A 57 -25.21 14.78 -7.60
N PHE A 58 -24.26 13.87 -7.43
CA PHE A 58 -22.86 14.06 -7.89
C PHE A 58 -22.24 12.80 -8.51
N SER A 59 -23.02 11.92 -9.15
CA SER A 59 -22.48 10.73 -9.82
C SER A 59 -22.10 10.97 -11.29
N TYR A 60 -21.21 10.12 -11.80
CA TYR A 60 -20.95 10.05 -13.24
C TYR A 60 -22.22 9.62 -13.97
N GLY A 61 -22.91 10.58 -14.60
CA GLY A 61 -24.09 10.31 -15.43
C GLY A 61 -25.43 10.21 -14.69
N GLY A 62 -25.50 10.53 -13.39
CA GLY A 62 -26.78 10.77 -12.68
C GLY A 62 -27.66 9.54 -12.46
N GLY A 63 -27.08 8.36 -12.22
CA GLY A 63 -27.87 7.14 -11.95
C GLY A 63 -27.46 6.25 -10.77
N ILE A 64 -26.28 6.44 -10.15
CA ILE A 64 -25.84 5.65 -8.99
C ILE A 64 -25.11 6.55 -7.99
N PRO A 65 -25.57 6.64 -6.72
CA PRO A 65 -24.95 7.49 -5.71
C PRO A 65 -23.43 7.29 -5.64
N SER A 66 -22.68 8.39 -5.78
CA SER A 66 -21.22 8.42 -5.66
C SER A 66 -20.76 8.27 -4.22
N THR A 67 -21.35 7.40 -3.40
CA THR A 67 -21.11 7.33 -1.95
C THR A 67 -20.08 6.26 -1.56
N TYR A 68 -19.35 5.69 -2.53
CA TYR A 68 -18.40 4.58 -2.35
C TYR A 68 -17.09 4.94 -1.59
N VAL A 69 -16.90 6.18 -1.15
CA VAL A 69 -15.69 6.66 -0.43
C VAL A 69 -16.01 7.57 0.77
N PRO A 70 -16.82 7.12 1.75
CA PRO A 70 -17.33 7.98 2.80
C PRO A 70 -16.22 8.60 3.67
N PHE A 71 -15.18 7.84 4.01
CA PHE A 71 -14.23 8.29 5.04
C PHE A 71 -13.30 9.40 4.58
N TYR A 72 -12.88 9.36 3.31
CA TYR A 72 -12.12 10.47 2.75
C TYR A 72 -12.94 11.76 2.80
N ARG A 73 -14.19 11.72 2.34
CA ARG A 73 -15.05 12.91 2.26
C ARG A 73 -15.44 13.44 3.62
N MET A 74 -15.88 12.56 4.52
CA MET A 74 -16.22 12.91 5.89
C MET A 74 -14.99 13.42 6.65
N GLY A 75 -13.81 12.83 6.43
CA GLY A 75 -12.56 13.27 7.04
C GLY A 75 -12.16 14.68 6.62
N VAL A 76 -12.21 14.98 5.32
CA VAL A 76 -11.93 16.33 4.80
C VAL A 76 -12.99 17.32 5.31
N ALA A 77 -14.28 16.97 5.25
CA ALA A 77 -15.36 17.83 5.76
C ALA A 77 -15.21 18.12 7.26
N ALA A 78 -14.94 17.11 8.08
CA ALA A 78 -14.70 17.28 9.50
C ALA A 78 -13.49 18.19 9.76
N PHE A 79 -12.41 18.05 8.99
CA PHE A 79 -11.26 18.93 9.09
C PHE A 79 -11.62 20.39 8.76
N VAL A 80 -12.41 20.63 7.71
CA VAL A 80 -12.94 21.96 7.35
C VAL A 80 -13.80 22.53 8.48
N MET A 81 -14.74 21.75 9.01
CA MET A 81 -15.63 22.20 10.10
C MET A 81 -14.84 22.54 11.38
N LEU A 82 -13.80 21.75 11.70
CA LEU A 82 -12.99 21.94 12.92
C LEU A 82 -11.99 23.10 12.81
N THR A 83 -11.51 23.41 11.61
CA THR A 83 -10.42 24.39 11.40
C THR A 83 -10.87 25.67 10.69
N SER A 84 -12.08 25.66 10.11
CA SER A 84 -12.60 26.70 9.21
C SER A 84 -11.73 26.96 7.97
N VAL A 85 -10.78 26.06 7.66
CA VAL A 85 -9.97 26.13 6.44
C VAL A 85 -10.84 25.72 5.25
N SER A 86 -10.76 26.45 4.13
CA SER A 86 -11.50 26.14 2.89
C SER A 86 -11.35 24.68 2.46
N VAL A 87 -12.33 24.13 1.75
CA VAL A 87 -12.29 22.75 1.23
C VAL A 87 -11.06 22.53 0.36
N GLU A 88 -10.69 23.50 -0.48
CA GLU A 88 -9.55 23.43 -1.39
C GLU A 88 -8.23 23.32 -0.64
N ALA A 89 -8.03 24.15 0.37
CA ALA A 89 -6.82 24.11 1.19
C ALA A 89 -6.77 22.84 2.05
N SER A 90 -7.92 22.43 2.61
CA SER A 90 -8.03 21.20 3.38
C SER A 90 -7.64 19.97 2.56
N SER A 91 -8.21 19.81 1.36
CA SER A 91 -7.85 18.71 0.44
C SER A 91 -6.34 18.66 0.13
N ARG A 92 -5.67 19.81 -0.01
CA ARG A 92 -4.21 19.85 -0.22
C ARG A 92 -3.42 19.49 1.04
N LEU A 93 -3.86 19.91 2.22
CA LEU A 93 -3.24 19.51 3.48
C LEU A 93 -3.33 17.99 3.69
N TRP A 94 -4.43 17.36 3.28
CA TRP A 94 -4.56 15.90 3.26
C TRP A 94 -3.52 15.22 2.36
N VAL A 95 -3.20 15.80 1.20
CA VAL A 95 -2.10 15.31 0.35
C VAL A 95 -0.75 15.39 1.07
N MET A 96 -0.50 16.46 1.84
CA MET A 96 0.73 16.56 2.64
C MET A 96 0.78 15.53 3.77
N ILE A 97 -0.36 15.23 4.41
CA ILE A 97 -0.47 14.14 5.39
C ILE A 97 -0.13 12.80 4.73
N VAL A 98 -0.69 12.51 3.55
CA VAL A 98 -0.36 11.31 2.76
C VAL A 98 1.13 11.26 2.44
N GLY A 99 1.71 12.37 1.96
CA GLY A 99 3.13 12.47 1.64
C GLY A 99 4.05 12.17 2.83
N ALA A 100 3.64 12.50 4.06
CA ALA A 100 4.36 12.11 5.26
C ALA A 100 4.13 10.63 5.64
N LEU A 101 2.88 10.17 5.60
CA LEU A 101 2.50 8.83 6.05
C LEU A 101 3.04 7.72 5.14
N LEU A 102 3.13 7.97 3.83
CA LEU A 102 3.55 6.96 2.86
C LEU A 102 4.95 6.39 3.17
N PRO A 103 6.04 7.19 3.22
CA PRO A 103 7.37 6.67 3.57
C PRO A 103 7.44 6.10 4.99
N LEU A 104 6.68 6.66 5.95
CA LEU A 104 6.61 6.13 7.31
C LEU A 104 5.97 4.73 7.36
N GLY A 105 4.90 4.51 6.62
CA GLY A 105 4.23 3.21 6.52
C GLY A 105 5.15 2.16 5.90
N PHE A 106 5.79 2.48 4.77
CA PHE A 106 6.77 1.60 4.14
C PHE A 106 7.98 1.33 5.03
N TYR A 107 8.45 2.34 5.76
CA TYR A 107 9.53 2.19 6.74
C TYR A 107 9.18 1.17 7.82
N LEU A 108 8.04 1.35 8.48
CA LEU A 108 7.58 0.47 9.56
C LEU A 108 7.42 -0.97 9.06
N LEU A 109 6.76 -1.15 7.93
CA LEU A 109 6.54 -2.46 7.34
C LEU A 109 7.86 -3.11 6.91
N GLY A 110 8.69 -2.42 6.12
CA GLY A 110 9.98 -2.95 5.66
C GLY A 110 10.92 -3.29 6.81
N LYS A 111 10.97 -2.44 7.86
CA LYS A 111 11.74 -2.69 9.07
C LYS A 111 11.29 -3.95 9.79
N LYS A 112 9.97 -4.15 9.91
CA LYS A 112 9.40 -5.34 10.55
C LYS A 112 9.71 -6.62 9.77
N VAL A 113 9.69 -6.54 8.44
CA VAL A 113 9.85 -7.71 7.57
C VAL A 113 11.32 -8.14 7.47
N PHE A 114 12.26 -7.20 7.26
CA PHE A 114 13.65 -7.51 6.92
C PHE A 114 14.72 -6.71 7.68
N GLY A 115 14.32 -5.91 8.66
CA GLY A 115 15.23 -5.09 9.44
C GLY A 115 15.39 -3.67 8.89
N THR A 116 16.12 -2.86 9.66
CA THR A 116 16.12 -1.39 9.54
C THR A 116 16.55 -0.88 8.18
N GLU A 117 17.55 -1.52 7.57
CA GLU A 117 18.08 -1.15 6.25
C GLU A 117 17.01 -1.31 5.16
N ALA A 118 16.27 -2.43 5.18
CA ALA A 118 15.15 -2.65 4.26
C ALA A 118 14.01 -1.66 4.52
N GLY A 119 13.74 -1.32 5.79
CA GLY A 119 12.79 -0.25 6.12
C GLY A 119 13.17 1.09 5.49
N LEU A 120 14.43 1.51 5.63
CA LEU A 120 14.89 2.77 5.03
C LEU A 120 14.81 2.75 3.50
N PHE A 121 15.24 1.65 2.86
CA PHE A 121 15.11 1.52 1.41
C PHE A 121 13.66 1.58 0.96
N ALA A 122 12.74 0.89 1.66
CA ALA A 122 11.32 0.94 1.36
C ALA A 122 10.75 2.38 1.47
N ALA A 123 11.19 3.14 2.48
CA ALA A 123 10.81 4.53 2.65
C ALA A 123 11.24 5.41 1.46
N PHE A 124 12.50 5.31 1.02
CA PHE A 124 12.99 6.04 -0.15
C PHE A 124 12.31 5.57 -1.45
N PHE A 125 12.17 4.27 -1.63
CA PHE A 125 11.58 3.69 -2.82
C PHE A 125 10.09 3.99 -2.94
N SER A 126 9.37 4.27 -1.85
CA SER A 126 7.98 4.72 -1.91
C SER A 126 7.77 6.04 -2.65
N ALA A 127 8.82 6.84 -2.85
CA ALA A 127 8.77 8.11 -3.57
C ALA A 127 9.21 8.01 -5.05
N ILE A 128 9.56 6.81 -5.54
CA ILE A 128 10.14 6.62 -6.88
C ILE A 128 9.10 6.24 -7.95
N PRO A 129 8.21 5.23 -7.75
CA PRO A 129 7.31 4.79 -8.81
C PRO A 129 6.41 5.93 -9.27
N ALA A 130 6.35 6.14 -10.58
CA ALA A 130 5.62 7.25 -11.17
C ALA A 130 4.11 7.15 -10.87
N ASP A 131 3.54 5.94 -10.94
CA ASP A 131 2.12 5.73 -10.68
C ASP A 131 1.78 5.94 -9.21
N LEU A 132 2.55 5.33 -8.29
CA LEU A 132 2.42 5.59 -6.86
C LEU A 132 2.43 7.09 -6.57
N LEU A 133 3.35 7.84 -7.17
CA LEU A 133 3.41 9.30 -7.01
C LEU A 133 2.18 9.99 -7.61
N VAL A 134 1.78 9.66 -8.85
CA VAL A 134 0.63 10.26 -9.54
C VAL A 134 -0.66 10.12 -8.74
N TYR A 135 -0.87 8.98 -8.08
CA TYR A 135 -2.07 8.75 -7.26
C TYR A 135 -1.99 9.32 -5.84
N THR A 136 -0.80 9.70 -5.36
CA THR A 136 -0.60 10.21 -3.99
C THR A 136 -0.42 11.73 -3.93
N VAL A 137 0.05 12.37 -5.00
CA VAL A 137 0.15 13.85 -5.09
C VAL A 137 -1.19 14.53 -5.38
N ARG A 138 -2.24 13.75 -5.66
CA ARG A 138 -3.60 14.25 -5.94
C ARG A 138 -4.48 14.09 -4.70
N PRO A 139 -5.39 15.04 -4.42
CA PRO A 139 -6.32 14.92 -3.30
C PRO A 139 -7.46 13.95 -3.65
N LEU A 140 -7.10 12.67 -3.80
CA LEU A 140 -7.98 11.57 -4.11
C LEU A 140 -8.11 10.65 -2.88
N PRO A 141 -9.28 10.00 -2.69
CA PRO A 141 -9.44 8.99 -1.64
C PRO A 141 -8.38 7.88 -1.72
N GLN A 142 -8.01 7.49 -2.95
CA GLN A 142 -6.98 6.48 -3.19
C GLN A 142 -5.65 6.83 -2.50
N ALA A 143 -5.23 8.09 -2.51
CA ALA A 143 -3.98 8.55 -1.91
C ALA A 143 -3.89 8.17 -0.42
N LEU A 144 -4.97 8.45 0.32
CA LEU A 144 -5.08 8.10 1.73
C LEU A 144 -5.05 6.59 1.93
N ALA A 145 -5.85 5.84 1.18
CA ALA A 145 -5.88 4.39 1.32
C ALA A 145 -4.52 3.74 1.03
N MET A 146 -3.78 4.23 0.02
CA MET A 146 -2.42 3.77 -0.30
C MET A 146 -1.42 4.02 0.83
N ALA A 147 -1.52 5.15 1.53
CA ALA A 147 -0.68 5.41 2.71
C ALA A 147 -1.07 4.53 3.92
N LEU A 148 -2.35 4.19 4.07
CA LEU A 148 -2.82 3.37 5.19
C LEU A 148 -2.49 1.88 5.03
N ILE A 149 -2.45 1.34 3.80
CA ILE A 149 -2.16 -0.07 3.52
C ILE A 149 -0.89 -0.58 4.21
N PRO A 150 0.31 0.02 4.02
CA PRO A 150 1.52 -0.50 4.64
C PRO A 150 1.48 -0.43 6.17
N ILE A 151 0.79 0.57 6.74
CA ILE A 151 0.60 0.69 8.18
C ILE A 151 -0.33 -0.42 8.70
N ALA A 152 -1.43 -0.70 7.99
CA ALA A 152 -2.36 -1.78 8.35
C ALA A 152 -1.67 -3.15 8.33
N LEU A 153 -0.88 -3.41 7.29
CA LEU A 153 -0.09 -4.64 7.16
C LEU A 153 0.99 -4.75 8.26
N TYR A 154 1.64 -3.63 8.61
CA TYR A 154 2.56 -3.60 9.75
C TYR A 154 1.87 -3.96 11.07
N LEU A 155 0.68 -3.42 11.35
CA LEU A 155 -0.09 -3.73 12.56
C LEU A 155 -0.53 -5.20 12.62
N VAL A 156 -0.80 -5.83 11.47
CA VAL A 156 -1.05 -7.28 11.37
C VAL A 156 0.19 -8.06 11.79
N LEU A 157 1.38 -7.71 11.29
CA LEU A 157 2.65 -8.36 11.69
C LEU A 157 3.01 -8.12 13.17
N GLU A 158 2.61 -6.97 13.73
CA GLU A 158 2.75 -6.65 15.16
C GLU A 158 1.67 -7.29 16.04
N ARG A 159 0.71 -8.03 15.46
CA ARG A 159 -0.42 -8.66 16.17
C ARG A 159 -1.24 -7.66 16.99
N LYS A 160 -1.35 -6.41 16.52
CA LYS A 160 -2.15 -5.35 17.17
C LYS A 160 -3.61 -5.45 16.74
N TRP A 161 -4.30 -6.49 17.21
CA TRP A 161 -5.67 -6.88 16.83
C TRP A 161 -6.63 -5.71 16.59
N LEU A 162 -6.88 -4.91 17.63
CA LEU A 162 -7.85 -3.83 17.53
C LEU A 162 -7.42 -2.76 16.50
N ALA A 163 -6.14 -2.40 16.51
CA ALA A 163 -5.61 -1.37 15.62
C ALA A 163 -5.58 -1.83 14.16
N SER A 164 -5.21 -3.09 13.87
CA SER A 164 -5.19 -3.63 12.51
C SER A 164 -6.60 -3.80 11.95
N ILE A 165 -7.55 -4.26 12.77
CA ILE A 165 -8.96 -4.38 12.37
C ILE A 165 -9.55 -3.01 12.07
N ALA A 166 -9.36 -2.05 12.99
CA ALA A 166 -9.84 -0.68 12.81
C ALA A 166 -9.22 -0.03 11.56
N LEU A 167 -7.90 -0.13 11.39
CA LEU A 167 -7.23 0.49 10.25
C LEU A 167 -7.61 -0.16 8.92
N THR A 168 -7.85 -1.48 8.90
CA THR A 168 -8.40 -2.18 7.73
C THR A 168 -9.77 -1.64 7.38
N PHE A 169 -10.67 -1.49 8.37
CA PHE A 169 -11.97 -0.87 8.16
C PHE A 169 -11.85 0.56 7.60
N PHE A 170 -10.99 1.40 8.18
CA PHE A 170 -10.78 2.77 7.69
C PHE A 170 -10.24 2.81 6.26
N ALA A 171 -9.25 1.98 5.93
CA ALA A 171 -8.68 1.92 4.58
C ALA A 171 -9.72 1.50 3.53
N ILE A 172 -10.60 0.56 3.88
CA ILE A 172 -11.63 0.03 2.97
C ILE A 172 -12.73 1.04 2.71
N MET A 173 -13.16 1.75 3.74
CA MET A 173 -14.15 2.83 3.64
C MET A 173 -13.58 4.09 2.98
N THR A 174 -12.28 4.10 2.65
CA THR A 174 -11.62 5.20 1.97
C THR A 174 -11.61 5.02 0.45
N HIS A 175 -11.29 3.83 -0.07
CA HIS A 175 -11.21 3.59 -1.51
C HIS A 175 -11.34 2.10 -1.88
N GLN A 176 -12.24 1.76 -2.80
CA GLN A 176 -12.58 0.38 -3.16
C GLN A 176 -11.45 -0.44 -3.82
N GLU A 177 -10.64 0.15 -4.70
CA GLU A 177 -9.56 -0.60 -5.37
C GLU A 177 -8.43 -0.88 -4.37
N ALA A 178 -8.18 0.09 -3.48
CA ALA A 178 -7.23 -0.07 -2.39
C ALA A 178 -7.74 -1.12 -1.38
N ALA A 179 -9.06 -1.14 -1.14
CA ALA A 179 -9.72 -2.16 -0.34
C ALA A 179 -9.48 -3.54 -0.93
N LEU A 180 -9.75 -3.71 -2.23
CA LEU A 180 -9.57 -4.99 -2.94
C LEU A 180 -8.12 -5.47 -2.87
N TYR A 181 -7.15 -4.58 -3.08
CA TYR A 181 -5.74 -4.91 -2.91
C TYR A 181 -5.43 -5.36 -1.47
N LEU A 182 -5.80 -4.55 -0.46
CA LEU A 182 -5.53 -4.85 0.94
C LEU A 182 -6.10 -6.22 1.37
N VAL A 183 -7.37 -6.48 1.06
CA VAL A 183 -8.01 -7.75 1.43
C VAL A 183 -7.40 -8.91 0.64
N ALA A 184 -7.00 -8.72 -0.61
CA ALA A 184 -6.29 -9.74 -1.38
C ALA A 184 -4.94 -10.10 -0.73
N VAL A 185 -4.17 -9.11 -0.26
CA VAL A 185 -2.90 -9.35 0.43
C VAL A 185 -3.10 -10.08 1.76
N GLN A 186 -4.10 -9.65 2.55
CA GLN A 186 -4.44 -10.29 3.83
C GLN A 186 -4.90 -11.74 3.64
N PHE A 187 -5.75 -11.99 2.62
CA PHE A 187 -6.18 -13.33 2.25
C PHE A 187 -5.01 -14.19 1.77
N GLY A 188 -4.16 -13.66 0.90
CA GLY A 188 -3.00 -14.40 0.37
C GLY A 188 -2.03 -14.81 1.48
N LEU A 189 -1.81 -13.96 2.49
CA LEU A 189 -1.01 -14.32 3.67
C LEU A 189 -1.65 -15.47 4.45
N ALA A 190 -2.96 -15.40 4.71
CA ALA A 190 -3.69 -16.46 5.38
C ALA A 190 -3.66 -17.78 4.57
N ALA A 191 -3.79 -17.69 3.24
CA ALA A 191 -3.74 -18.82 2.34
C ALA A 191 -2.35 -19.49 2.31
N PHE A 192 -1.25 -18.71 2.29
CA PHE A 192 0.10 -19.28 2.39
C PHE A 192 0.31 -20.06 3.68
N VAL A 193 -0.15 -19.52 4.81
CA VAL A 193 -0.05 -20.22 6.10
C VAL A 193 -0.98 -21.44 6.13
N LEU A 194 -2.15 -21.40 5.49
CA LEU A 194 -3.00 -22.59 5.34
C LEU A 194 -2.27 -23.70 4.56
N ILE A 195 -1.58 -23.36 3.47
CA ILE A 195 -0.76 -24.31 2.69
C ILE A 195 0.37 -24.90 3.57
N GLU A 196 1.04 -24.07 4.38
CA GLU A 196 2.02 -24.57 5.35
C GLU A 196 1.40 -25.59 6.31
N ARG A 197 0.19 -25.31 6.83
CA ARG A 197 -0.50 -26.20 7.77
C ARG A 197 -0.90 -27.52 7.13
N ILE A 198 -1.41 -27.50 5.90
CA ILE A 198 -1.70 -28.70 5.13
C ILE A 198 -0.41 -29.51 4.92
N TRP A 199 0.69 -28.83 4.55
CA TRP A 199 1.98 -29.49 4.37
C TRP A 199 2.51 -30.14 5.65
N LEU A 200 2.44 -29.45 6.80
CA LEU A 200 2.87 -30.00 8.08
C LEU A 200 2.02 -31.22 8.49
N PHE A 201 0.71 -31.14 8.29
CA PHE A 201 -0.23 -32.23 8.54
C PHE A 201 0.10 -33.46 7.68
N VAL A 202 0.26 -33.28 6.36
CA VAL A 202 0.58 -34.36 5.42
C VAL A 202 1.97 -34.94 5.66
N SER A 203 2.95 -34.09 5.96
CA SER A 203 4.34 -34.51 6.21
C SER A 203 4.58 -35.04 7.63
N LYS A 204 3.56 -35.04 8.50
CA LYS A 204 3.63 -35.46 9.91
C LYS A 204 4.78 -34.79 10.68
N LYS A 205 5.09 -33.54 10.33
CA LYS A 205 6.13 -32.75 10.99
C LYS A 205 5.54 -32.01 12.19
N ASN A 206 6.31 -31.93 13.28
CA ASN A 206 5.90 -31.19 14.46
C ASN A 206 5.86 -29.68 14.20
N GLU A 207 4.96 -29.00 14.89
CA GLU A 207 4.88 -27.54 14.84
C GLU A 207 6.08 -26.91 15.54
N SER A 208 6.72 -25.97 14.85
CA SER A 208 7.76 -25.13 15.44
C SER A 208 7.15 -23.86 16.06
N GLN A 209 7.88 -23.18 16.94
CA GLN A 209 7.45 -21.89 17.49
C GLN A 209 7.18 -20.84 16.38
N ALA A 210 8.01 -20.84 15.33
CA ALA A 210 7.82 -19.97 14.17
C ALA A 210 6.50 -20.27 13.42
N THR A 211 6.09 -21.54 13.40
CA THR A 211 4.82 -21.96 12.80
C THR A 211 3.63 -21.43 13.61
N VAL A 212 3.73 -21.45 14.95
CA VAL A 212 2.69 -20.91 15.85
C VAL A 212 2.53 -19.41 15.63
N GLU A 213 3.64 -18.67 15.60
CA GLU A 213 3.63 -17.22 15.35
C GLU A 213 2.99 -16.88 13.99
N ARG A 214 3.37 -17.59 12.92
CA ARG A 214 2.76 -17.42 11.59
C ARG A 214 1.26 -17.63 11.60
N LYS A 215 0.76 -18.63 12.36
CA LYS A 215 -0.67 -18.90 12.48
C LYS A 215 -1.42 -17.78 13.17
N GLU A 216 -0.88 -17.20 14.23
CA GLU A 216 -1.52 -16.07 14.90
C GLU A 216 -1.64 -14.86 13.96
N ILE A 217 -0.57 -14.55 13.22
CA ILE A 217 -0.56 -13.47 12.24
C ILE A 217 -1.55 -13.76 11.11
N ALA A 218 -1.57 -14.98 10.57
CA ALA A 218 -2.51 -15.39 9.53
C ALA A 218 -3.97 -15.35 9.98
N MET A 219 -4.25 -15.71 11.24
CA MET A 219 -5.59 -15.62 11.82
C MET A 219 -6.03 -14.17 11.92
N LEU A 220 -5.15 -13.26 12.37
CA LEU A 220 -5.45 -11.84 12.38
C LEU A 220 -5.65 -11.29 10.95
N ALA A 221 -4.81 -11.69 10.00
CA ALA A 221 -4.95 -11.31 8.59
C ALA A 221 -6.30 -11.77 8.02
N PHE A 222 -6.71 -12.99 8.32
CA PHE A 222 -8.02 -13.52 7.93
C PHE A 222 -9.18 -12.75 8.57
N VAL A 223 -9.08 -12.39 9.86
CA VAL A 223 -10.09 -11.55 10.52
C VAL A 223 -10.16 -10.17 9.88
N CYS A 224 -9.01 -9.55 9.56
CA CYS A 224 -8.98 -8.27 8.86
C CYS A 224 -9.59 -8.38 7.45
N TRP A 225 -9.30 -9.46 6.71
CA TRP A 225 -9.93 -9.76 5.44
C TRP A 225 -11.46 -9.86 5.58
N ALA A 226 -11.95 -10.65 6.54
CA ALA A 226 -13.38 -10.86 6.76
C ALA A 226 -14.09 -9.56 7.15
N VAL A 227 -13.52 -8.79 8.09
CA VAL A 227 -14.03 -7.46 8.46
C VAL A 227 -14.04 -6.56 7.24
N GLY A 228 -12.99 -6.60 6.43
CA GLY A 228 -12.88 -5.76 5.27
C GLY A 228 -13.92 -6.03 4.20
N VAL A 229 -14.10 -7.31 3.86
CA VAL A 229 -15.16 -7.79 2.98
C VAL A 229 -16.53 -7.38 3.54
N ALA A 230 -16.81 -7.68 4.81
CA ALA A 230 -18.07 -7.33 5.46
C ALA A 230 -18.35 -5.82 5.47
N SER A 231 -17.31 -4.99 5.63
CA SER A 231 -17.44 -3.53 5.66
C SER A 231 -17.74 -2.97 4.28
N TYR A 232 -17.06 -3.48 3.24
CA TYR A 232 -17.34 -3.11 1.86
C TYR A 232 -18.78 -3.49 1.48
N PHE A 233 -19.17 -4.74 1.73
CA PHE A 233 -20.51 -5.23 1.43
C PHE A 233 -21.60 -4.52 2.24
N GLY A 234 -21.37 -4.35 3.55
CA GLY A 234 -22.28 -3.64 4.42
C GLY A 234 -22.52 -2.21 3.94
N TRP A 235 -21.45 -1.48 3.61
CA TRP A 235 -21.58 -0.14 3.07
C TRP A 235 -22.24 -0.12 1.68
N HIS A 236 -21.83 -1.02 0.79
CA HIS A 236 -22.40 -1.15 -0.55
C HIS A 236 -23.91 -1.36 -0.48
N PHE A 237 -24.38 -2.36 0.27
CA PHE A 237 -25.82 -2.64 0.41
C PHE A 237 -26.58 -1.49 1.07
N LEU A 238 -26.01 -0.83 2.09
CA LEU A 238 -26.62 0.33 2.74
C LEU A 238 -26.79 1.52 1.79
N VAL A 239 -25.91 1.64 0.81
CA VAL A 239 -25.90 2.72 -0.17
C VAL A 239 -26.79 2.43 -1.37
N THR A 240 -26.61 1.27 -2.00
CA THR A 240 -27.24 0.96 -3.30
C THR A 240 -28.63 0.38 -3.12
N GLY A 241 -28.95 -0.16 -1.95
CA GLY A 241 -30.18 -0.90 -1.70
C GLY A 241 -30.32 -2.18 -2.54
N GLY A 242 -29.28 -2.55 -3.31
CA GLY A 242 -29.27 -3.67 -4.24
C GLY A 242 -28.13 -4.64 -3.95
N THR A 243 -28.34 -5.93 -4.22
CA THR A 243 -27.33 -6.98 -3.98
C THR A 243 -26.48 -7.33 -5.20
N ASP A 244 -26.75 -6.72 -6.35
CA ASP A 244 -26.07 -7.01 -7.61
C ASP A 244 -24.75 -6.24 -7.72
N LEU A 245 -23.66 -6.86 -7.26
CA LEU A 245 -22.31 -6.31 -7.38
C LEU A 245 -21.85 -6.15 -8.84
N LEU A 246 -22.32 -7.02 -9.74
CA LEU A 246 -21.89 -7.02 -11.14
C LEU A 246 -22.57 -5.89 -11.92
N SER A 247 -23.68 -5.35 -11.41
CA SER A 247 -24.32 -4.14 -11.94
C SER A 247 -23.58 -2.84 -11.61
N MET A 248 -22.54 -2.87 -10.76
CA MET A 248 -21.80 -1.66 -10.47
C MET A 248 -21.13 -1.12 -11.74
N ASN A 249 -21.23 0.18 -11.97
CA ASN A 249 -20.68 0.86 -13.15
C ASN A 249 -19.20 0.54 -13.42
N GLN A 250 -18.41 0.20 -12.41
CA GLN A 250 -17.00 -0.20 -12.58
C GLN A 250 -16.84 -1.54 -13.32
N PHE A 251 -17.76 -2.48 -13.08
CA PHE A 251 -17.83 -3.76 -13.78
C PHE A 251 -18.63 -3.67 -15.07
N VAL A 252 -19.64 -2.80 -15.15
CA VAL A 252 -20.47 -2.66 -16.36
C VAL A 252 -19.77 -1.82 -17.43
N LEU A 253 -19.23 -0.66 -17.05
CA LEU A 253 -18.65 0.32 -17.98
C LEU A 253 -17.17 0.04 -18.32
N HIS A 254 -16.58 -1.04 -17.78
CA HIS A 254 -15.22 -1.52 -18.07
C HIS A 254 -14.22 -0.40 -18.40
N GLU A 255 -13.88 0.45 -17.43
CA GLU A 255 -12.91 1.53 -17.66
C GLU A 255 -11.44 1.07 -17.72
N GLY A 256 -11.19 -0.25 -17.78
CA GLY A 256 -9.85 -0.82 -17.73
C GLY A 256 -9.27 -1.05 -19.12
N THR A 257 -8.18 -0.36 -19.47
CA THR A 257 -7.35 -0.78 -20.61
C THR A 257 -6.51 -1.98 -20.22
N ALA A 258 -6.37 -2.95 -21.13
CA ALA A 258 -5.43 -4.05 -20.97
C ALA A 258 -4.01 -3.52 -20.77
N VAL A 259 -3.32 -4.06 -19.78
CA VAL A 259 -1.97 -3.62 -19.39
C VAL A 259 -0.97 -4.64 -19.90
N GLY A 260 -0.03 -4.24 -20.76
CA GLY A 260 1.12 -5.06 -21.12
C GLY A 260 2.15 -5.12 -19.99
N PHE A 261 2.99 -6.16 -19.96
CA PHE A 261 4.12 -6.19 -19.00
C PHE A 261 5.10 -5.02 -19.25
N ASN A 262 5.21 -4.56 -20.50
CA ASN A 262 6.02 -3.38 -20.83
C ASN A 262 5.50 -2.10 -20.16
N ASP A 263 4.18 -1.95 -20.00
CA ASP A 263 3.59 -0.79 -19.33
C ASP A 263 3.96 -0.80 -17.84
N VAL A 264 3.86 -1.97 -17.20
CA VAL A 264 4.27 -2.18 -15.80
C VAL A 264 5.75 -1.83 -15.60
N PHE A 265 6.64 -2.34 -16.45
CA PHE A 265 8.07 -2.02 -16.36
C PHE A 265 8.37 -0.54 -16.67
N GLY A 266 7.63 0.06 -17.59
CA GLY A 266 7.76 1.47 -17.94
C GLY A 266 7.42 2.40 -16.77
N GLN A 267 6.34 2.09 -16.04
CA GLN A 267 5.87 2.90 -14.91
C GLN A 267 6.68 2.71 -13.62
N LEU A 268 7.22 1.50 -13.41
CA LEU A 268 8.15 1.20 -12.31
C LEU A 268 9.54 1.84 -12.50
N GLY A 269 9.88 2.25 -13.72
CA GLY A 269 11.24 2.63 -14.08
C GLY A 269 12.21 1.45 -14.13
N THR A 270 13.49 1.70 -14.40
CA THR A 270 14.47 0.63 -14.61
C THR A 270 15.04 0.06 -13.32
N LEU A 271 15.23 0.89 -12.29
CA LEU A 271 15.92 0.48 -11.06
C LEU A 271 15.10 -0.47 -10.19
N LEU A 272 13.82 -0.16 -9.96
CA LEU A 272 12.96 -0.91 -9.03
C LEU A 272 12.77 -2.37 -9.44
N PRO A 273 12.49 -2.71 -10.73
CA PRO A 273 12.37 -4.10 -11.15
C PRO A 273 13.63 -4.94 -10.92
N TRP A 274 14.83 -4.38 -11.15
CA TRP A 274 16.08 -5.10 -10.91
C TRP A 274 16.30 -5.39 -9.42
N LEU A 275 16.04 -4.39 -8.57
CA LEU A 275 16.13 -4.58 -7.12
C LEU A 275 15.05 -5.56 -6.61
N ALA A 276 13.83 -5.49 -7.16
CA ALA A 276 12.77 -6.43 -6.83
C ALA A 276 13.11 -7.85 -7.29
N ALA A 277 13.73 -8.03 -8.45
CA ALA A 277 14.24 -9.33 -8.90
C ALA A 277 15.28 -9.89 -7.93
N ALA A 278 16.23 -9.06 -7.45
CA ALA A 278 17.17 -9.46 -6.41
C ALA A 278 16.44 -9.86 -5.10
N GLY A 279 15.44 -9.09 -4.68
CA GLY A 279 14.59 -9.43 -3.54
C GLY A 279 13.85 -10.76 -3.70
N ALA A 280 13.31 -11.03 -4.89
CA ALA A 280 12.65 -12.31 -5.21
C ALA A 280 13.62 -13.49 -5.10
N VAL A 281 14.84 -13.34 -5.61
CA VAL A 281 15.88 -14.37 -5.49
C VAL A 281 16.23 -14.62 -4.02
N VAL A 282 16.32 -13.58 -3.20
CA VAL A 282 16.57 -13.71 -1.75
C VAL A 282 15.43 -14.48 -1.07
N LEU A 283 14.18 -14.14 -1.37
CA LEU A 283 13.00 -14.84 -0.85
C LEU A 283 12.99 -16.31 -1.27
N ALA A 284 13.24 -16.60 -2.56
CA ALA A 284 13.28 -17.95 -3.09
C ALA A 284 14.41 -18.79 -2.46
N ALA A 285 15.60 -18.21 -2.31
CA ALA A 285 16.74 -18.87 -1.69
C ALA A 285 16.49 -19.20 -0.20
N ARG A 286 15.73 -18.37 0.51
CA ARG A 286 15.29 -18.66 1.88
C ARG A 286 14.19 -19.72 1.92
N ALA A 287 13.20 -19.62 1.03
CA ALA A 287 12.14 -20.62 0.90
C ALA A 287 12.69 -22.03 0.57
N ALA A 288 13.78 -22.12 -0.20
CA ALA A 288 14.45 -23.38 -0.49
C ALA A 288 15.09 -24.04 0.76
N LYS A 289 15.40 -23.25 1.80
CA LYS A 289 15.97 -23.74 3.07
C LYS A 289 14.90 -24.09 4.10
N GLY A 290 13.65 -23.67 3.90
CA GLY A 290 12.53 -23.91 4.81
C GLY A 290 11.38 -22.93 4.61
N TRP A 291 10.34 -23.04 5.43
CA TRP A 291 9.19 -22.15 5.34
C TRP A 291 9.58 -20.69 5.63
N PRO A 292 9.21 -19.73 4.75
CA PRO A 292 9.46 -18.32 4.97
C PRO A 292 8.83 -17.80 6.27
N ASN A 293 9.35 -16.69 6.80
CA ASN A 293 8.72 -16.00 7.94
C ASN A 293 7.42 -15.28 7.51
N ALA A 294 6.61 -14.84 8.48
CA ALA A 294 5.32 -14.20 8.19
C ALA A 294 5.45 -12.94 7.31
N GLY A 295 6.50 -12.14 7.53
CA GLY A 295 6.77 -10.96 6.73
C GLY A 295 7.12 -11.32 5.28
N GLU A 296 7.93 -12.35 5.08
CA GLU A 296 8.30 -12.84 3.74
C GLU A 296 7.08 -13.33 2.96
N LEU A 297 6.19 -14.06 3.62
CA LEU A 297 4.90 -14.47 3.04
C LEU A 297 4.01 -13.26 2.74
N LEU A 298 4.04 -12.22 3.58
CA LEU A 298 3.28 -10.98 3.34
C LEU A 298 3.83 -10.23 2.12
N ALA A 299 5.15 -10.10 1.98
CA ALA A 299 5.76 -9.47 0.81
C ALA A 299 5.45 -10.25 -0.48
N ALA A 300 5.52 -11.58 -0.44
CA ALA A 300 5.11 -12.43 -1.55
C ALA A 300 3.61 -12.25 -1.89
N SER A 301 2.75 -12.23 -0.87
CA SER A 301 1.32 -11.97 -1.02
C SER A 301 1.05 -10.60 -1.66
N ALA A 302 1.74 -9.55 -1.22
CA ALA A 302 1.62 -8.20 -1.75
C ALA A 302 1.92 -8.12 -3.26
N VAL A 303 2.97 -8.80 -3.71
CA VAL A 303 3.33 -8.86 -5.13
C VAL A 303 2.35 -9.72 -5.92
N ILE A 304 2.02 -10.92 -5.42
CA ILE A 304 1.14 -11.86 -6.12
C ILE A 304 -0.28 -11.29 -6.26
N SER A 305 -0.83 -10.70 -5.20
CA SER A 305 -2.13 -10.01 -5.26
C SER A 305 -2.10 -8.84 -6.24
N GLY A 306 -1.01 -8.05 -6.26
CA GLY A 306 -0.84 -6.97 -7.23
C GLY A 306 -0.84 -7.48 -8.67
N ILE A 307 -0.09 -8.56 -8.95
CA ILE A 307 -0.05 -9.19 -10.28
C ILE A 307 -1.43 -9.72 -10.68
N ILE A 308 -2.12 -10.44 -9.79
CA ILE A 308 -3.46 -10.97 -10.07
C ILE A 308 -4.44 -9.85 -10.41
N LEU A 309 -4.37 -8.72 -9.70
CA LEU A 309 -5.26 -7.59 -9.92
C LEU A 309 -4.92 -6.80 -11.19
N VAL A 310 -3.64 -6.61 -11.51
CA VAL A 310 -3.20 -5.99 -12.78
C VAL A 310 -3.50 -6.91 -13.97
N LYS A 311 -3.34 -8.22 -13.79
CA LYS A 311 -3.50 -9.25 -14.82
C LYS A 311 -4.76 -10.10 -14.64
N ASN A 312 -5.85 -9.44 -14.25
CA ASN A 312 -7.12 -10.15 -14.06
C ASN A 312 -7.78 -10.57 -15.39
N ASP A 313 -7.25 -10.11 -16.52
CA ASP A 313 -7.51 -10.66 -17.86
C ASP A 313 -7.16 -12.14 -17.95
N LEU A 314 -6.06 -12.56 -17.30
CA LEU A 314 -5.61 -13.96 -17.28
C LEU A 314 -6.59 -14.89 -16.57
N ILE A 315 -7.48 -14.36 -15.72
CA ILE A 315 -8.52 -15.10 -15.01
C ILE A 315 -9.93 -14.79 -15.53
N GLY A 316 -10.03 -14.09 -16.66
CA GLY A 316 -11.29 -13.84 -17.36
C GLY A 316 -12.15 -12.68 -16.83
N LEU A 317 -11.66 -11.88 -15.87
CA LEU A 317 -12.41 -10.72 -15.37
C LEU A 317 -12.32 -9.54 -16.34
N ASN A 318 -11.12 -9.18 -16.81
CA ASN A 318 -10.87 -8.08 -17.76
C ASN A 318 -11.38 -6.70 -17.30
N VAL A 319 -11.28 -6.37 -16.00
CA VAL A 319 -11.81 -5.10 -15.44
C VAL A 319 -10.74 -4.38 -14.61
N LEU A 320 -10.65 -3.04 -14.65
CA LEU A 320 -9.83 -2.22 -13.72
C LEU A 320 -8.28 -2.41 -13.78
N MET A 321 -7.74 -3.11 -14.78
CA MET A 321 -6.32 -3.52 -14.85
C MET A 321 -5.29 -2.39 -14.66
N GLN A 322 -5.40 -1.28 -15.41
CA GLN A 322 -4.43 -0.18 -15.37
C GLN A 322 -4.33 0.49 -14.00
N ARG A 323 -5.45 0.63 -13.30
CA ARG A 323 -5.51 1.29 -11.99
C ARG A 323 -4.79 0.47 -10.92
N PHE A 324 -4.65 -0.84 -11.14
CA PHE A 324 -3.98 -1.73 -10.20
C PHE A 324 -2.45 -1.66 -10.19
N ILE A 325 -1.83 -0.99 -11.18
CA ILE A 325 -0.37 -0.88 -11.26
C ILE A 325 0.19 -0.14 -10.04
N ALA A 326 -0.45 0.95 -9.64
CA ALA A 326 -0.07 1.70 -8.44
C ALA A 326 -0.13 0.88 -7.13
N PHE A 327 -0.97 -0.16 -7.08
CA PHE A 327 -1.03 -1.07 -5.92
C PHE A 327 0.02 -2.19 -6.02
N LEU A 328 0.30 -2.67 -7.23
CA LEU A 328 1.44 -3.56 -7.48
C LEU A 328 2.77 -2.88 -7.07
N ASP A 329 2.91 -1.58 -7.32
CA ASP A 329 4.08 -0.79 -6.89
C ASP A 329 4.37 -0.96 -5.40
N GLN A 330 3.35 -1.08 -4.54
CA GLN A 330 3.58 -1.26 -3.10
C GLN A 330 4.27 -2.59 -2.80
N GLY A 331 3.84 -3.67 -3.44
CA GLY A 331 4.51 -4.97 -3.33
C GLY A 331 5.93 -4.94 -3.90
N ILE A 332 6.11 -4.29 -5.05
CA ILE A 332 7.42 -4.15 -5.71
C ILE A 332 8.38 -3.31 -4.87
N VAL A 333 7.93 -2.23 -4.24
CA VAL A 333 8.74 -1.39 -3.33
C VAL A 333 9.26 -2.22 -2.16
N LEU A 334 8.42 -3.04 -1.53
CA LEU A 334 8.85 -3.93 -0.45
C LEU A 334 9.89 -4.92 -0.94
N LEU A 335 9.65 -5.54 -2.10
CA LEU A 335 10.56 -6.52 -2.68
C LEU A 335 11.90 -5.90 -3.09
N ALA A 336 11.87 -4.71 -3.69
CA ALA A 336 13.06 -3.95 -4.06
C ALA A 336 13.88 -3.55 -2.84
N ALA A 337 13.22 -3.16 -1.74
CA ALA A 337 13.90 -2.83 -0.49
C ALA A 337 14.67 -4.03 0.10
N ILE A 338 14.10 -5.24 -0.02
CA ILE A 338 14.78 -6.49 0.37
C ILE A 338 16.04 -6.70 -0.48
N GLY A 339 15.91 -6.57 -1.80
CA GLY A 339 17.02 -6.71 -2.72
C GLY A 339 18.13 -5.70 -2.44
N ALA A 340 17.78 -4.43 -2.28
CA ALA A 340 18.74 -3.36 -1.97
C ALA A 340 19.46 -3.59 -0.63
N ALA A 341 18.72 -3.97 0.42
CA ALA A 341 19.32 -4.28 1.72
C ALA A 341 20.27 -5.49 1.63
N TRP A 342 19.87 -6.54 0.91
CA TRP A 342 20.71 -7.72 0.71
C TRP A 342 21.98 -7.39 -0.07
N ILE A 343 21.87 -6.65 -1.18
CA ILE A 343 23.01 -6.19 -1.98
C ILE A 343 23.96 -5.38 -1.11
N LEU A 344 23.45 -4.40 -0.35
CA LEU A 344 24.27 -3.56 0.52
C LEU A 344 25.05 -4.39 1.57
N LEU A 345 24.39 -5.37 2.20
CA LEU A 345 25.00 -6.23 3.20
C LEU A 345 26.11 -7.12 2.62
N HIS A 346 25.95 -7.63 1.39
CA HIS A 346 26.93 -8.51 0.74
C HIS A 346 28.06 -7.74 0.06
N LEU A 347 27.78 -6.55 -0.48
CA LEU A 347 28.81 -5.64 -0.96
C LEU A 347 29.70 -5.14 0.20
N ASN A 348 29.17 -4.98 1.42
CA ASN A 348 29.95 -4.55 2.58
C ASN A 348 30.91 -5.62 3.12
N GLN A 349 30.73 -6.91 2.85
CA GLN A 349 31.70 -7.91 3.33
C GLN A 349 33.01 -7.88 2.53
N GLU A 350 32.93 -7.62 1.21
CA GLU A 350 34.11 -7.53 0.34
C GLU A 350 34.65 -6.10 0.19
N SER A 351 33.78 -5.08 0.10
CA SER A 351 34.23 -3.70 -0.08
C SER A 351 34.75 -3.06 1.21
N LEU A 352 34.21 -3.43 2.38
CA LEU A 352 34.66 -2.87 3.66
C LEU A 352 36.00 -3.48 4.08
N SER A 353 36.24 -4.76 3.76
CA SER A 353 37.56 -5.41 3.95
C SER A 353 38.61 -4.86 2.97
N ALA A 354 38.24 -4.61 1.71
CA ALA A 354 39.10 -3.96 0.73
C ALA A 354 39.38 -2.47 1.07
N ALA A 355 38.37 -1.72 1.50
CA ALA A 355 38.49 -0.32 1.89
C ALA A 355 39.27 -0.16 3.20
N THR A 356 39.07 -1.03 4.19
CA THR A 356 39.89 -1.04 5.42
C THR A 356 41.32 -1.50 5.16
N ALA A 357 41.56 -2.43 4.22
CA ALA A 357 42.91 -2.80 3.78
C ALA A 357 43.59 -1.65 3.01
N ALA A 358 42.86 -0.93 2.17
CA ALA A 358 43.35 0.26 1.47
C ALA A 358 43.66 1.40 2.46
N LEU A 359 42.76 1.67 3.42
CA LEU A 359 42.98 2.65 4.48
C LEU A 359 44.16 2.25 5.40
N ARG A 360 44.30 0.98 5.77
CA ARG A 360 45.48 0.50 6.52
C ARG A 360 46.78 0.68 5.74
N LYS A 361 46.78 0.44 4.42
CA LYS A 361 47.96 0.72 3.57
C LYS A 361 48.30 2.21 3.49
N VAL A 362 47.32 3.09 3.59
CA VAL A 362 47.51 4.55 3.59
C VAL A 362 47.98 5.04 4.97
N PHE A 363 47.46 4.49 6.06
CA PHE A 363 47.77 4.92 7.43
C PHE A 363 48.97 4.21 8.08
N LEU A 364 49.44 3.08 7.53
CA LEU A 364 50.65 2.37 7.99
C LEU A 364 51.87 2.65 7.09
N ARG A 365 51.77 3.62 6.20
CA ARG A 365 52.89 4.13 5.37
C ARG A 365 53.37 5.53 5.77
N ASN A 366 52.74 6.12 6.79
CA ASN A 366 53.30 7.21 7.59
C ASN A 366 53.67 6.65 8.97
#